data_AF-A0AAJ0TB53-F1
#
_entry.id   AF-A0AAJ0TB53-F1
#
_cell.length_a   1.000
_cell.length_b   1.000
_cell.length_c   1.000
_cell.angle_alpha   90.00
_cell.angle_beta   90.00
_cell.angle_gamma   90.00
#
_symmetry.space_group_name_H-M   'P 1'
#
loop_
_entity.id
_entity.type
_entity.pdbx_description
1 polymer ?
#
loop_
_entity_poly.entity_id
_entity_poly.type
_entity_poly.pdbx_seq_one_letter_code
_entity_poly.pdbx_strand_id
1 'polypeptide(L)'
;MPFLDRVSTHVRQPLRVYFHEAGYVDAFGRLPKKETLIHYHSDSGLSHVLDIFATDRKIFKLTDFLIAALWGDDGDIITEVFGYSGTDPWPGNPEVRSWVFRDGIYQRRQRPIACGETLIVLGREEEARIKSPNLQHYMDNPPDVRDLMRS
;
A
#
# COMPACT_ATOMS: atom_id res chain seq x y z
N MET A 1 13.87 -3.05 7.10
CA MET A 1 13.45 -4.43 6.79
C MET A 1 12.76 -4.41 5.45
N PRO A 2 13.12 -5.29 4.51
CA PRO A 2 12.60 -5.19 3.15
C PRO A 2 11.09 -5.43 3.07
N PHE A 3 10.51 -5.06 1.94
CA PHE A 3 9.19 -5.50 1.52
C PHE A 3 9.24 -6.97 1.07
N LEU A 4 8.18 -7.71 1.41
CA LEU A 4 7.95 -9.10 1.03
C LEU A 4 7.42 -9.21 -0.39
N ASP A 5 6.50 -8.33 -0.76
CA ASP A 5 5.78 -8.42 -2.02
C ASP A 5 5.08 -7.09 -2.37
N ARG A 6 4.59 -7.00 -3.61
CA ARG A 6 3.73 -5.92 -4.10
C ARG A 6 2.65 -6.47 -5.02
N VAL A 7 1.41 -6.08 -4.78
CA VAL A 7 0.25 -6.41 -5.62
C VAL A 7 -0.41 -5.15 -6.15
N SER A 8 -0.86 -5.16 -7.41
CA SER A 8 -1.71 -4.11 -7.99
C SER A 8 -3.07 -4.69 -8.36
N THR A 9 -4.13 -3.95 -8.07
CA THR A 9 -5.51 -4.37 -8.30
C THR A 9 -6.42 -3.17 -8.61
N HIS A 10 -7.62 -3.47 -9.11
CA HIS A 10 -8.59 -2.49 -9.58
C HIS A 10 -10.00 -2.83 -9.06
N VAL A 11 -10.16 -2.97 -7.74
CA VAL A 11 -11.45 -3.38 -7.15
C VAL A 11 -12.49 -2.23 -7.18
N ARG A 12 -12.06 -0.96 -7.30
CA ARG A 12 -12.93 0.21 -7.55
C ARG A 12 -12.21 1.37 -8.23
N GLN A 13 -11.00 1.61 -7.77
CA GLN A 13 -10.04 2.52 -8.35
C GLN A 13 -8.68 1.82 -8.28
N PRO A 14 -7.69 2.26 -9.07
CA PRO A 14 -6.38 1.64 -9.04
C PRO A 14 -5.79 1.68 -7.64
N LEU A 15 -5.32 0.51 -7.19
CA LEU A 15 -4.72 0.29 -5.89
C LEU A 15 -3.44 -0.51 -6.07
N ARG A 16 -2.39 -0.07 -5.37
CA ARG A 16 -1.17 -0.85 -5.20
C ARG A 16 -0.89 -1.05 -3.73
N VAL A 17 -0.63 -2.29 -3.34
CA VAL A 17 -0.37 -2.69 -1.96
C VAL A 17 1.06 -3.21 -1.87
N TYR A 18 1.80 -2.67 -0.92
CA TYR A 18 3.14 -3.10 -0.55
C TYR A 18 3.09 -3.85 0.79
N PHE A 19 3.66 -5.04 0.84
CA PHE A 19 3.68 -5.86 2.06
C PHE A 19 5.06 -5.77 2.69
N HIS A 20 5.19 -5.12 3.83
CA HIS A 20 6.45 -4.88 4.51
C HIS A 20 6.77 -6.03 5.47
N GLU A 21 8.03 -6.47 5.60
CA GLU A 21 8.36 -7.62 6.46
C GLU A 21 8.20 -7.31 7.97
N ALA A 22 8.39 -6.06 8.38
CA ALA A 22 8.33 -5.66 9.80
C ALA A 22 7.00 -6.05 10.47
N GLY A 23 7.10 -6.87 11.53
CA GLY A 23 5.99 -7.36 12.34
C GLY A 23 4.92 -8.16 11.58
N TYR A 24 5.12 -8.40 10.28
CA TYR A 24 4.08 -8.96 9.42
C TYR A 24 3.69 -10.38 9.83
N VAL A 25 4.69 -11.22 10.11
CA VAL A 25 4.48 -12.59 10.58
C VAL A 25 3.81 -12.60 11.96
N ASP A 26 4.11 -11.62 12.80
CA ASP A 26 3.50 -11.53 14.13
C ASP A 26 2.03 -11.10 14.05
N ALA A 27 1.69 -10.19 13.12
CA ALA A 27 0.32 -9.71 12.91
C ALA A 27 -0.58 -10.70 12.15
N PHE A 28 -0.04 -11.48 11.22
CA PHE A 28 -0.80 -12.47 10.43
C PHE A 28 -0.61 -13.92 10.90
N GLY A 29 0.18 -14.15 11.97
CA GLY A 29 0.42 -15.45 12.59
C GLY A 29 1.55 -16.29 11.95
N ARG A 30 2.08 -17.27 12.71
CA ARG A 30 3.13 -18.24 12.27
C ARG A 30 2.53 -19.55 11.74
N LEU A 31 2.63 -19.85 10.44
CA LEU A 31 2.27 -21.17 9.85
C LEU A 31 3.21 -21.57 8.65
N PRO A 32 3.20 -22.81 8.11
CA PRO A 32 4.41 -23.59 7.77
C PRO A 32 5.11 -23.26 6.43
N LYS A 33 6.44 -23.51 6.39
CA LYS A 33 7.44 -23.48 5.28
C LYS A 33 7.45 -22.27 4.30
N LYS A 34 8.67 -21.78 4.04
CA LYS A 34 9.03 -20.44 3.51
C LYS A 34 8.38 -19.97 2.20
N GLU A 35 8.13 -20.84 1.22
CA GLU A 35 7.65 -20.41 -0.11
C GLU A 35 6.12 -20.29 -0.19
N THR A 36 5.39 -21.10 0.57
CA THR A 36 3.92 -21.00 0.68
C THR A 36 3.49 -19.80 1.55
N LEU A 37 4.41 -19.29 2.37
CA LEU A 37 4.21 -18.17 3.29
C LEU A 37 3.96 -16.84 2.56
N ILE A 38 4.74 -16.50 1.53
CA ILE A 38 4.65 -15.16 0.88
C ILE A 38 3.29 -14.98 0.22
N HIS A 39 2.85 -15.94 -0.60
CA HIS A 39 1.56 -15.85 -1.28
C HIS A 39 0.37 -15.87 -0.31
N TYR A 40 0.39 -16.73 0.71
CA TYR A 40 -0.68 -16.77 1.71
C TYR A 40 -0.82 -15.43 2.45
N HIS A 41 0.31 -14.85 2.85
CA HIS A 41 0.37 -13.58 3.55
C HIS A 41 -0.03 -12.39 2.68
N SER A 42 0.35 -12.38 1.41
CA SER A 42 -0.10 -11.38 0.42
C SER A 42 -1.61 -11.47 0.17
N ASP A 43 -2.17 -12.67 0.07
CA ASP A 43 -3.62 -12.86 -0.12
C ASP A 43 -4.41 -12.41 1.12
N SER A 44 -3.99 -12.81 2.33
CA SER A 44 -4.64 -12.39 3.58
C SER A 44 -4.51 -10.88 3.80
N GLY A 45 -3.34 -10.31 3.51
CA GLY A 45 -3.11 -8.88 3.63
C GLY A 45 -3.91 -8.08 2.59
N LEU A 46 -3.98 -8.56 1.35
CA LEU A 46 -4.82 -7.94 0.33
C LEU A 46 -6.29 -7.97 0.73
N SER A 47 -6.79 -9.10 1.24
CA SER A 47 -8.16 -9.18 1.77
C SER A 47 -8.40 -8.14 2.86
N HIS A 48 -7.47 -7.99 3.81
CA HIS A 48 -7.55 -6.98 4.86
C HIS A 48 -7.65 -5.55 4.30
N VAL A 49 -6.82 -5.19 3.31
CA VAL A 49 -6.89 -3.88 2.65
C VAL A 49 -8.24 -3.68 1.95
N LEU A 50 -8.71 -4.70 1.24
CA LEU A 50 -9.98 -4.63 0.54
C LEU A 50 -11.16 -4.49 1.51
N ASP A 51 -11.10 -5.08 2.70
CA ASP A 51 -12.09 -4.94 3.76
C ASP A 51 -12.13 -3.51 4.32
N ILE A 52 -10.96 -2.88 4.54
CA ILE A 52 -10.87 -1.45 4.88
C ILE A 52 -11.58 -0.62 3.79
N PHE A 53 -11.28 -0.91 2.53
CA PHE A 53 -11.84 -0.16 1.40
C PHE A 53 -13.33 -0.42 1.22
N ALA A 54 -13.83 -1.57 1.66
CA ALA A 54 -15.24 -1.89 1.67
C ALA A 54 -16.00 -1.17 2.78
N THR A 55 -15.39 -1.04 3.95
CA THR A 55 -15.97 -0.45 5.16
C THR A 55 -15.93 1.07 5.14
N ASP A 56 -14.79 1.66 4.78
CA ASP A 56 -14.51 3.10 4.87
C ASP A 56 -14.64 3.84 3.53
N ARG A 57 -15.54 3.39 2.64
CA ARG A 57 -15.67 3.89 1.26
C ARG A 57 -15.70 5.41 1.12
N LYS A 58 -16.30 6.10 2.08
CA LYS A 58 -16.47 7.56 2.06
C LYS A 58 -15.14 8.30 2.20
N ILE A 59 -14.16 7.71 2.89
CA ILE A 59 -12.84 8.29 3.12
C ILE A 59 -12.08 8.41 1.81
N PHE A 60 -12.19 7.40 0.94
CA PHE A 60 -11.43 7.29 -0.31
C PHE A 60 -12.17 7.80 -1.55
N LYS A 61 -13.39 8.33 -1.40
CA LYS A 61 -14.28 8.65 -2.54
C LYS A 61 -13.68 9.64 -3.55
N LEU A 62 -12.78 10.51 -3.11
CA LEU A 62 -12.25 11.62 -3.91
C LEU A 62 -10.84 11.35 -4.46
N THR A 63 -10.33 10.12 -4.34
CA THR A 63 -8.99 9.77 -4.82
C THR A 63 -9.08 9.08 -6.17
N ASP A 64 -8.21 9.46 -7.09
CA ASP A 64 -8.07 8.85 -8.41
C ASP A 64 -7.38 7.48 -8.33
N PHE A 65 -6.37 7.35 -7.47
CA PHE A 65 -5.71 6.09 -7.17
C PHE A 65 -5.15 6.06 -5.74
N LEU A 66 -4.79 4.86 -5.29
CA LEU A 66 -4.29 4.61 -3.94
C LEU A 66 -3.01 3.78 -3.95
N ILE A 67 -2.12 4.08 -3.01
CA ILE A 67 -0.99 3.23 -2.62
C ILE A 67 -1.20 2.87 -1.15
N ALA A 68 -1.01 1.62 -0.79
CA ALA A 68 -1.06 1.16 0.59
C ALA A 68 0.23 0.41 0.97
N ALA A 69 0.66 0.55 2.22
CA ALA A 69 1.73 -0.24 2.83
C ALA A 69 1.19 -0.96 4.06
N LEU A 70 1.41 -2.28 4.12
CA LEU A 70 0.99 -3.14 5.22
C LEU A 70 2.18 -3.62 6.02
N TRP A 71 2.08 -3.56 7.33
CA TRP A 71 3.07 -4.04 8.27
C TRP A 71 2.41 -4.43 9.59
N GLY A 72 3.17 -5.00 10.53
CA GLY A 72 2.65 -5.39 11.85
C GLY A 72 3.33 -4.66 13.01
N ASP A 73 2.56 -4.39 14.06
CA ASP A 73 3.02 -3.71 15.29
C ASP A 73 2.39 -4.37 16.51
N ASP A 74 3.18 -5.00 17.38
CA ASP A 74 2.70 -5.70 18.59
C ASP A 74 1.54 -6.68 18.34
N GLY A 75 1.51 -7.32 17.16
CA GLY A 75 0.46 -8.27 16.76
C GLY A 75 -0.73 -7.63 16.04
N ASP A 76 -0.81 -6.30 15.99
CA ASP A 76 -1.83 -5.58 15.22
C ASP A 76 -1.39 -5.41 13.75
N ILE A 77 -2.35 -5.43 12.83
CA ILE A 77 -2.11 -5.14 11.41
C ILE A 77 -2.20 -3.63 11.21
N ILE A 78 -1.10 -3.03 10.74
CA ILE A 78 -1.05 -1.60 10.38
C ILE A 78 -1.14 -1.46 8.87
N THR A 79 -2.07 -0.60 8.44
CA THR A 79 -2.24 -0.23 7.02
C THR A 79 -2.09 1.27 6.87
N GLU A 80 -1.05 1.69 6.16
CA GLU A 80 -0.82 3.07 5.75
C GLU A 80 -1.37 3.24 4.33
N VAL A 81 -2.29 4.19 4.11
CA VAL A 81 -2.92 4.42 2.80
C VAL A 81 -2.63 5.85 2.34
N PHE A 82 -2.19 5.99 1.10
CA PHE A 82 -1.91 7.25 0.42
C PHE A 82 -2.81 7.38 -0.79
N GLY A 83 -3.70 8.37 -0.78
CA GLY A 83 -4.63 8.66 -1.86
C GLY A 83 -4.23 9.89 -2.63
N TYR A 84 -4.25 9.76 -3.95
CA TYR A 84 -3.88 10.80 -4.90
C TYR A 84 -5.13 11.32 -5.57
N SER A 85 -5.30 12.64 -5.65
CA SER A 85 -6.47 13.27 -6.29
C SER A 85 -6.07 14.46 -7.15
N GLY A 86 -6.81 14.69 -8.24
CA GLY A 86 -6.50 15.78 -9.18
C GLY A 86 -5.38 15.40 -10.15
N THR A 87 -5.41 14.16 -10.63
CA THR A 87 -4.43 13.60 -11.57
C THR A 87 -4.67 14.01 -13.03
N ASP A 88 -5.76 14.72 -13.31
CA ASP A 88 -6.07 15.32 -14.61
C ASP A 88 -5.82 16.85 -14.55
N PRO A 89 -4.92 17.41 -15.39
CA PRO A 89 -4.14 16.75 -16.43
C PRO A 89 -2.99 15.89 -15.89
N TRP A 90 -2.67 14.79 -16.58
CA TRP A 90 -1.54 13.91 -16.25
C TRP A 90 -0.23 14.38 -16.94
N PRO A 91 0.95 14.29 -16.29
CA PRO A 91 1.18 13.82 -14.92
C PRO A 91 0.77 14.82 -13.84
N GLY A 92 0.57 16.11 -14.15
CA GLY A 92 0.06 17.09 -13.19
C GLY A 92 0.81 17.15 -11.85
N ASN A 93 0.17 17.73 -10.84
CA ASN A 93 0.65 17.77 -9.47
C ASN A 93 -0.50 17.39 -8.51
N PRO A 94 -0.75 16.09 -8.29
CA PRO A 94 -1.89 15.64 -7.50
C PRO A 94 -1.75 16.04 -6.03
N GLU A 95 -2.88 16.23 -5.36
CA GLU A 95 -2.92 16.28 -3.90
C GLU A 95 -2.76 14.87 -3.33
N VAL A 96 -1.98 14.74 -2.25
CA VAL A 96 -1.80 13.46 -1.53
C VAL A 96 -2.42 13.57 -0.14
N ARG A 97 -3.26 12.58 0.19
CA ARG A 97 -3.86 12.41 1.52
C ARG A 97 -3.41 11.10 2.11
N SER A 98 -3.19 11.05 3.43
CA SER A 98 -2.77 9.84 4.12
C SER A 98 -3.76 9.43 5.21
N TRP A 99 -3.92 8.12 5.38
CA TRP A 99 -4.72 7.49 6.42
C TRP A 99 -3.97 6.32 7.02
N VAL A 100 -4.12 6.12 8.33
CA VAL A 100 -3.54 4.97 9.04
C VAL A 100 -4.65 4.18 9.68
N PHE A 101 -4.64 2.87 9.48
CA PHE A 101 -5.56 1.92 10.07
C PHE A 101 -4.77 0.94 10.94
N ARG A 102 -5.34 0.60 12.10
CA ARG A 102 -4.86 -0.45 13.00
C ARG A 102 -5.98 -1.47 13.13
N ASP A 103 -5.72 -2.71 12.73
CA ASP A 103 -6.71 -3.78 12.58
C ASP A 103 -7.96 -3.35 11.80
N GLY A 104 -7.72 -2.61 10.72
CA GLY A 104 -8.78 -2.06 9.88
C GLY A 104 -9.57 -0.90 10.48
N ILE A 105 -9.23 -0.43 11.68
CA ILE A 105 -9.88 0.71 12.34
C ILE A 105 -9.08 1.99 12.05
N TYR A 106 -9.75 2.99 11.48
CA TYR A 106 -9.12 4.27 11.15
C TYR A 106 -8.64 5.06 12.38
N GLN A 107 -7.34 5.35 12.44
CA GLN A 107 -6.68 6.02 13.56
C GLN A 107 -6.66 7.55 13.40
N ARG A 108 -7.84 8.18 13.35
CA ARG A 108 -8.00 9.63 13.07
C ARG A 108 -7.16 10.59 13.93
N ARG A 109 -6.81 10.21 15.16
CA ARG A 109 -6.02 11.05 16.09
C ARG A 109 -4.52 10.81 16.00
N GLN A 110 -4.10 9.68 15.46
CA GLN A 110 -2.69 9.41 15.21
C GLN A 110 -2.30 10.09 13.89
N ARG A 111 -1.12 10.72 13.87
CA ARG A 111 -0.56 11.34 12.66
C ARG A 111 0.82 10.80 12.24
N PRO A 112 1.20 9.53 12.47
CA PRO A 112 2.31 8.98 11.72
C PRO A 112 1.92 8.98 10.24
N ILE A 113 2.81 9.48 9.38
CA ILE A 113 2.57 9.51 7.92
C ILE A 113 2.90 8.13 7.34
N ALA A 114 4.09 7.63 7.64
CA ALA A 114 4.65 6.42 7.06
C ALA A 114 5.88 5.97 7.85
N CYS A 115 6.24 4.68 7.78
CA CYS A 115 7.60 4.25 8.10
C CYS A 115 8.62 4.75 7.06
N GLY A 116 9.92 4.77 7.41
CA GLY A 116 10.96 5.30 6.52
C GLY A 116 11.08 4.56 5.18
N GLU A 117 10.90 3.25 5.18
CA GLU A 117 10.95 2.43 3.95
C GLU A 117 9.74 2.67 3.04
N THR A 118 8.56 2.88 3.63
CA THR A 118 7.37 3.35 2.89
C THR A 118 7.65 4.72 2.23
N LEU A 119 8.32 5.65 2.91
CA LEU A 119 8.66 6.95 2.30
C LEU A 119 9.60 6.81 1.08
N ILE A 120 10.55 5.88 1.13
CA ILE A 120 11.44 5.60 -0.01
C ILE A 120 10.62 5.04 -1.18
N VAL A 121 9.72 4.08 -0.91
CA VAL A 121 8.81 3.54 -1.94
C VAL A 121 7.96 4.63 -2.56
N LEU A 122 7.35 5.51 -1.75
CA LEU A 122 6.54 6.63 -2.24
C LEU A 122 7.34 7.58 -3.13
N GLY A 123 8.62 7.83 -2.79
CA GLY A 123 9.52 8.62 -3.66
C GLY A 123 9.71 7.98 -5.03
N ARG A 124 9.93 6.67 -5.09
CA ARG A 124 10.10 5.93 -6.36
C ARG A 124 8.82 5.83 -7.16
N GLU A 125 7.70 5.68 -6.46
CA GLU A 125 6.38 5.72 -7.07
C GLU A 125 6.13 7.05 -7.74
N GLU A 126 6.43 8.15 -7.05
CA GLU A 126 6.29 9.48 -7.61
C GLU A 126 7.22 9.72 -8.82
N GLU A 127 8.48 9.26 -8.75
CA GLU A 127 9.39 9.31 -9.88
C GLU A 127 8.87 8.53 -11.10
N ALA A 128 8.30 7.33 -10.90
CA ALA A 128 7.73 6.53 -11.98
C ALA A 128 6.43 7.12 -12.52
N ARG A 129 5.60 7.68 -11.65
CA ARG A 129 4.34 8.34 -11.99
C ARG A 129 4.57 9.53 -12.93
N ILE A 130 5.51 10.41 -12.60
CA ILE A 130 5.84 11.60 -13.40
C ILE A 130 6.38 11.21 -14.79
N LYS A 131 7.07 10.08 -14.89
CA LYS A 131 7.64 9.56 -16.16
C LYS A 131 6.62 8.77 -17.00
N SER A 132 5.48 8.41 -16.42
CA SER A 132 4.46 7.61 -17.10
C SER A 132 3.54 8.49 -17.95
N PRO A 133 3.03 8.01 -19.09
CA PRO A 133 2.16 8.78 -19.98
C PRO A 133 0.72 8.96 -19.45
N ASN A 134 0.24 8.05 -18.60
CA ASN A 134 -1.07 8.11 -17.95
C ASN A 134 -1.14 7.18 -16.74
N LEU A 135 -2.22 7.27 -15.98
CA LEU A 135 -2.47 6.44 -14.79
C LEU A 135 -2.46 4.94 -15.09
N GLN A 136 -3.10 4.50 -16.17
CA GLN A 136 -3.16 3.08 -16.53
C GLN A 136 -1.75 2.52 -16.76
N HIS A 137 -0.93 3.20 -17.56
CA HIS A 137 0.45 2.80 -17.81
C HIS A 137 1.28 2.77 -16.52
N TYR A 138 1.13 3.76 -15.64
CA TYR A 138 1.80 3.77 -14.34
C TYR A 138 1.40 2.58 -13.47
N MET A 139 0.12 2.20 -13.47
CA MET A 139 -0.38 1.07 -12.67
C MET A 139 0.13 -0.28 -13.20
N ASP A 140 0.17 -0.42 -14.53
CA ASP A 140 0.64 -1.64 -15.22
C ASP A 140 2.17 -1.78 -15.20
N ASN A 141 2.89 -0.66 -15.06
CA ASN A 141 4.37 -0.61 -15.08
C ASN A 141 4.89 -0.01 -13.77
N PRO A 142 4.78 -0.74 -12.65
CA PRO A 142 5.20 -0.25 -11.35
C PRO A 142 6.73 -0.03 -11.28
N PRO A 143 7.23 0.86 -10.40
CA PRO A 143 8.66 1.16 -10.28
C PRO A 143 9.48 -0.08 -9.89
N ASP A 144 10.76 -0.07 -10.24
CA ASP A 144 11.70 -1.05 -9.70
C ASP A 144 12.03 -0.72 -8.24
N VAL A 145 11.69 -1.67 -7.37
CA VAL A 145 11.89 -1.61 -5.92
C VAL A 145 12.64 -2.84 -5.42
N ARG A 146 13.29 -3.61 -6.30
CA ARG A 146 13.90 -4.90 -5.96
C ARG A 146 14.96 -4.83 -4.86
N ASP A 147 15.68 -3.71 -4.75
CA ASP A 147 16.64 -3.46 -3.67
C ASP A 147 15.98 -3.16 -2.32
N LEU A 148 14.69 -2.84 -2.31
CA LEU A 148 13.86 -2.75 -1.10
C LEU A 148 13.07 -4.03 -0.86
N MET A 149 13.09 -4.99 -1.79
CA MET A 149 12.40 -6.27 -1.68
C MET A 149 13.36 -7.33 -1.13
N ARG A 150 12.79 -8.34 -0.49
CA ARG A 150 13.58 -9.51 -0.07
C ARG A 150 14.07 -10.25 -1.32
N SER A 151 15.38 -10.47 -1.40
CA SER A 151 16.03 -11.29 -2.43
C SER A 151 15.70 -12.77 -2.28
#